data_AF-A0ABC8M1W0-F1
#
_entry.id   AF-A0ABC8M1W0-F1
#
_cell.length_a   1.000
_cell.length_b   1.000
_cell.length_c   1.000
_cell.angle_alpha   90.00
_cell.angle_beta   90.00
_cell.angle_gamma   90.00
#
_symmetry.space_group_name_H-M   'P 1'
#
loop_
_entity.id
_entity.type
_entity.pdbx_description
1 polymer ?
#
loop_
_entity_poly.entity_id
_entity_poly.type
_entity_poly.pdbx_seq_one_letter_code
_entity_poly.pdbx_strand_id
1 'polypeptide(L)'
;MYDVMLEEAKLWFDKPRVNSPPPLPPCPPVDEDSDDEEVDPVAWEKYQRQVSESGGFDVDLFFQPFGGIIPGGCSDHSLLFGKVGLHCYNLEKGTNLQFKEVTKVNSQICSILTFYITLEATDPFHDNSVVTFQTTVTDTVLKHQARLRIFTTTCRIKPQVPGTGELGSIWYPDNDVDPCYKVDLPNWLQDDALSGDDKLQFYEVRDWELKENQWLYLYAEFALFSHWEDDLSAYMPFEMRKVLVQTKEDMKLKSGNAVFYLSFKARGGPECRGIVRRTTDGRPGHMCLETRCWIDK
;
A
#
# COMPACT_ATOMS: atom_id res chain seq x y z
N MET A 1 -18.28 35.42 -17.15
CA MET A 1 -17.76 35.54 -15.77
C MET A 1 -16.23 35.57 -15.83
N TYR A 2 -15.65 36.53 -16.56
CA TYR A 2 -14.20 36.70 -16.73
C TYR A 2 -13.75 38.15 -16.50
N ASP A 3 -14.67 39.09 -16.26
CA ASP A 3 -14.35 40.52 -16.12
C ASP A 3 -14.16 41.02 -14.67
N VAL A 4 -14.47 40.21 -13.65
CA VAL A 4 -14.32 40.64 -12.25
C VAL A 4 -12.87 40.54 -11.77
N MET A 5 -12.08 39.62 -12.35
CA MET A 5 -10.69 39.35 -11.93
C MET A 5 -9.68 40.40 -12.42
N LEU A 6 -10.02 41.20 -13.43
CA LEU A 6 -9.13 42.22 -14.00
C LEU A 6 -9.24 43.58 -13.31
N GLU A 7 -10.38 43.89 -12.70
CA GLU A 7 -10.57 45.14 -11.95
C GLU A 7 -9.94 45.08 -10.55
N GLU A 8 -9.98 43.92 -9.88
CA GLU A 8 -9.30 43.75 -8.59
C GLU A 8 -7.78 43.89 -8.73
N ALA A 9 -7.19 43.43 -9.84
CA ALA A 9 -5.75 43.55 -10.09
C ALA A 9 -5.27 45.00 -10.23
N LYS A 10 -6.11 45.92 -10.76
CA LYS A 10 -5.74 47.34 -10.92
C LYS A 10 -5.71 48.10 -9.60
N LEU A 11 -6.50 47.68 -8.61
CA LEU A 11 -6.60 48.38 -7.32
C LEU A 11 -5.33 48.22 -6.44
N TRP A 12 -4.47 47.24 -6.73
CA TRP A 12 -3.22 47.01 -5.98
C TRP A 12 -2.02 47.80 -6.51
N PHE A 13 -2.08 48.31 -7.76
CA PHE A 13 -0.95 49.00 -8.38
C PHE A 13 -0.86 50.50 -8.07
N ASP A 14 -1.92 51.12 -7.52
CA ASP A 14 -2.00 52.58 -7.33
C ASP A 14 -1.88 53.06 -5.88
N LYS A 15 -1.26 52.28 -4.97
CA LYS A 15 -0.90 52.82 -3.64
C LYS A 15 0.41 53.64 -3.72
N PRO A 16 0.46 54.85 -3.11
CA PRO A 16 1.67 55.68 -3.15
C PRO A 16 2.83 55.02 -2.40
N ARG A 17 4.02 55.10 -2.99
CA ARG A 17 5.29 54.65 -2.40
C ARG A 17 5.54 55.34 -1.06
N VAL A 18 5.42 54.59 0.02
CA VAL A 18 5.91 55.00 1.35
C VAL A 18 7.42 54.76 1.40
N ASN A 19 8.14 55.75 1.92
CA ASN A 19 9.60 55.84 1.97
C ASN A 19 10.27 54.54 2.48
N SER A 20 11.27 54.07 1.72
CA SER A 20 12.09 52.91 2.03
C SER A 20 12.99 53.12 3.27
N PRO A 21 13.15 52.11 4.15
CA PRO A 21 14.15 52.16 5.22
C PRO A 21 15.58 52.12 4.65
N PRO A 22 16.61 52.55 5.39
CA PRO A 22 17.99 52.52 4.92
C PRO A 22 18.45 51.07 4.62
N PRO A 23 19.39 50.89 3.66
CA PRO A 23 19.83 49.56 3.25
C PRO A 23 20.48 48.82 4.42
N LEU A 24 20.07 47.56 4.61
CA LEU A 24 20.71 46.64 5.53
C LEU A 24 22.18 46.41 5.11
N PRO A 25 23.11 46.19 6.05
CA PRO A 25 24.48 45.86 5.73
C PRO A 25 24.53 44.60 4.85
N PRO A 26 25.50 44.48 3.93
CA PRO A 26 25.61 43.31 3.07
C PRO A 26 25.71 42.06 3.94
N CYS A 27 24.91 41.05 3.61
CA CYS A 27 25.03 39.73 4.20
C CYS A 27 26.49 39.27 4.00
N PRO A 28 27.14 38.68 5.02
CA PRO A 28 28.44 38.06 4.80
C PRO A 28 28.29 37.04 3.66
N PRO A 29 29.33 36.84 2.84
CA PRO A 29 29.28 35.84 1.78
C PRO A 29 28.85 34.52 2.42
N VAL A 30 27.79 33.93 1.87
CA VAL A 30 27.51 32.52 2.11
C VAL A 30 28.68 31.82 1.43
N ASP A 31 29.56 31.22 2.23
CA ASP A 31 30.55 30.29 1.72
C ASP A 31 29.76 29.18 1.00
N GLU A 32 29.70 29.23 -0.34
CA GLU A 32 29.11 28.20 -1.20
C GLU A 32 29.99 26.92 -1.27
N ASP A 33 30.98 26.81 -0.37
CA ASP A 33 31.95 25.72 -0.29
C ASP A 33 32.11 25.24 1.19
N SER A 34 31.15 24.49 1.71
CA SER A 34 31.26 23.71 2.98
C SER A 34 30.04 22.79 3.09
N ASP A 35 30.11 21.47 3.17
CA ASP A 35 31.18 20.49 3.08
C ASP A 35 30.51 19.25 2.44
N ASP A 36 31.24 18.42 1.70
CA ASP A 36 30.82 17.02 1.55
C ASP A 36 30.69 16.47 2.98
N GLU A 37 29.48 16.38 3.54
CA GLU A 37 29.27 15.83 4.90
C GLU A 37 29.80 14.39 4.92
N GLU A 38 31.06 14.25 5.35
CA GLU A 38 31.74 12.97 5.44
C GLU A 38 30.99 12.13 6.48
N VAL A 39 30.19 11.20 5.96
CA VAL A 39 29.38 10.32 6.80
C VAL A 39 30.31 9.54 7.72
N ASP A 40 30.10 9.64 9.04
CA ASP A 40 30.88 8.91 10.03
C ASP A 40 30.95 7.42 9.67
N PRO A 41 32.16 6.87 9.38
CA PRO A 41 32.33 5.48 8.98
C PRO A 41 31.77 4.49 9.99
N VAL A 42 31.84 4.81 11.29
CA VAL A 42 31.33 3.93 12.36
C VAL A 42 29.80 3.88 12.33
N ALA A 43 29.16 5.03 12.16
CA ALA A 43 27.71 5.12 12.03
C ALA A 43 27.21 4.46 10.74
N TRP A 44 27.96 4.60 9.64
CA TRP A 44 27.69 3.92 8.37
C TRP A 44 27.78 2.39 8.50
N GLU A 45 28.83 1.86 9.11
CA GLU A 45 28.96 0.41 9.37
C GLU A 45 27.82 -0.12 10.27
N LYS A 46 27.43 0.65 11.29
CA LYS A 46 26.27 0.31 12.13
C LYS A 46 24.99 0.23 11.29
N TYR A 47 24.73 1.23 10.45
CA TYR A 47 23.57 1.24 9.55
C TYR A 47 23.57 0.04 8.61
N GLN A 48 24.68 -0.22 7.92
CA GLN A 48 24.79 -1.36 7.00
C GLN A 48 24.53 -2.69 7.69
N ARG A 49 25.07 -2.87 8.90
CA ARG A 49 24.83 -4.06 9.71
C ARG A 49 23.34 -4.20 10.05
N GLN A 50 22.69 -3.14 10.52
CA GLN A 50 21.25 -3.15 10.83
C GLN A 50 20.39 -3.50 9.61
N VAL A 51 20.68 -2.91 8.45
CA VAL A 51 19.98 -3.21 7.20
C VAL A 51 20.17 -4.68 6.82
N SER A 52 21.42 -5.18 6.85
CA SER A 52 21.73 -6.56 6.48
C SER A 52 21.12 -7.60 7.43
N GLU A 53 21.18 -7.37 8.74
CA GLU A 53 20.72 -8.34 9.75
C GLU A 53 19.19 -8.36 9.87
N SER A 54 18.55 -7.20 9.72
CA SER A 54 17.10 -7.10 9.87
C SER A 54 16.35 -7.23 8.55
N GLY A 55 16.97 -6.89 7.42
CA GLY A 55 16.30 -6.66 6.14
C GLY A 55 15.62 -5.30 6.06
N GLY A 56 16.04 -4.32 6.87
CA GLY A 56 15.49 -2.96 6.91
C GLY A 56 14.43 -2.71 7.99
N PHE A 57 13.96 -3.76 8.66
CA PHE A 57 12.89 -3.67 9.68
C PHE A 57 13.36 -3.10 11.03
N ASP A 58 14.63 -3.28 11.38
CA ASP A 58 15.21 -2.85 12.66
C ASP A 58 16.44 -1.98 12.39
N VAL A 59 16.18 -0.78 11.85
CA VAL A 59 17.17 0.25 11.52
C VAL A 59 16.89 1.50 12.35
N ASP A 60 17.92 2.09 12.97
CA ASP A 60 17.80 3.33 13.72
C ASP A 60 17.81 4.55 12.79
N LEU A 61 17.34 5.71 13.28
CA LEU A 61 17.44 6.95 12.53
C LEU A 61 18.91 7.27 12.23
N PHE A 62 19.21 7.37 10.94
CA PHE A 62 20.53 7.69 10.44
C PHE A 62 20.41 8.67 9.28
N PHE A 63 20.99 9.86 9.46
CA PHE A 63 20.94 10.93 8.45
C PHE A 63 21.98 10.65 7.37
N GLN A 64 21.51 10.25 6.19
CA GLN A 64 22.34 10.06 5.01
C GLN A 64 22.06 11.19 4.01
N PRO A 65 23.10 11.76 3.36
CA PRO A 65 22.91 12.85 2.39
C PRO A 65 22.10 12.44 1.15
N PHE A 66 21.98 11.14 0.84
CA PHE A 66 21.34 10.65 -0.39
C PHE A 66 20.19 9.65 -0.18
N GLY A 67 19.45 9.79 0.93
CA GLY A 67 18.32 8.92 1.26
C GLY A 67 18.72 7.68 2.06
N GLY A 68 17.77 6.83 2.44
CA GLY A 68 18.02 5.69 3.33
C GLY A 68 16.75 5.18 3.98
N ILE A 69 16.89 4.14 4.80
CA ILE A 69 15.77 3.63 5.61
C ILE A 69 15.64 4.51 6.85
N ILE A 70 14.47 5.10 7.04
CA ILE A 70 14.15 5.97 8.17
C ILE A 70 13.02 5.36 9.02
N PRO A 71 13.13 5.39 10.36
CA PRO A 71 12.01 5.06 11.21
C PRO A 71 10.83 6.02 10.99
N GLY A 72 9.64 5.48 10.88
CA GLY A 72 8.40 6.21 10.68
C GLY A 72 7.38 5.95 11.80
N GLY A 73 6.38 6.81 11.87
CA GLY A 73 5.20 6.56 12.71
C GLY A 73 4.25 5.55 12.07
N CYS A 74 3.36 4.99 12.87
CA CYS A 74 2.22 4.23 12.36
C CYS A 74 1.24 5.18 11.68
N SER A 75 0.75 4.79 10.50
CA SER A 75 -0.27 5.47 9.72
C SER A 75 -1.28 4.47 9.16
N ASP A 76 -2.42 4.95 8.66
CA ASP A 76 -3.43 4.07 8.04
C ASP A 76 -2.88 3.29 6.84
N HIS A 77 -1.95 3.89 6.09
CA HIS A 77 -1.18 3.23 5.03
C HIS A 77 -0.43 2.02 5.59
N SER A 78 0.35 2.19 6.66
CA SER A 78 1.11 1.10 7.27
C SER A 78 0.21 0.01 7.85
N LEU A 79 -0.97 0.38 8.36
CA LEU A 79 -1.95 -0.57 8.90
C LEU A 79 -2.53 -1.45 7.79
N LEU A 80 -2.98 -0.83 6.70
CA LEU A 80 -3.52 -1.51 5.52
C LEU A 80 -2.44 -2.38 4.85
N PHE A 81 -1.24 -1.85 4.67
CA PHE A 81 -0.13 -2.56 4.03
C PHE A 81 0.35 -3.74 4.88
N GLY A 82 0.36 -3.59 6.20
CA GLY A 82 0.61 -4.68 7.14
C GLY A 82 -0.39 -5.83 6.96
N LYS A 83 -1.69 -5.51 6.89
CA LYS A 83 -2.75 -6.51 6.63
C LYS A 83 -2.57 -7.19 5.27
N VAL A 84 -2.20 -6.45 4.22
CA VAL A 84 -1.95 -7.00 2.88
C VAL A 84 -0.77 -7.97 2.88
N GLY A 85 0.33 -7.64 3.56
CA GLY A 85 1.46 -8.55 3.72
C GLY A 85 1.10 -9.83 4.48
N LEU A 86 0.33 -9.70 5.56
CA LEU A 86 -0.16 -10.85 6.32
C LEU A 86 -1.09 -11.75 5.48
N HIS A 87 -1.93 -11.13 4.65
CA HIS A 87 -2.78 -11.84 3.69
C HIS A 87 -1.97 -12.60 2.64
N CYS A 88 -0.91 -12.00 2.10
CA CYS A 88 0.03 -12.69 1.19
C CYS A 88 0.58 -13.98 1.83
N TYR A 89 1.06 -13.87 3.07
CA TYR A 89 1.62 -15.02 3.80
C TYR A 89 0.57 -16.10 4.07
N ASN A 90 -0.63 -15.71 4.51
CA ASN A 90 -1.72 -16.64 4.79
C ASN A 90 -2.16 -17.41 3.55
N LEU A 91 -2.25 -16.75 2.40
CA LEU A 91 -2.55 -17.41 1.12
C LEU A 91 -1.47 -18.42 0.73
N GLU A 92 -0.20 -18.04 0.84
CA GLU A 92 0.93 -18.87 0.43
C GLU A 92 1.09 -20.10 1.34
N LYS A 93 1.04 -19.90 2.67
CA LYS A 93 1.26 -20.97 3.65
C LYS A 93 -0.01 -21.73 4.01
N GLY A 94 -1.19 -21.26 3.57
CA GLY A 94 -2.48 -21.82 3.99
C GLY A 94 -2.77 -21.60 5.48
N THR A 95 -2.22 -20.53 6.08
CA THR A 95 -2.42 -20.17 7.49
C THR A 95 -3.57 -19.18 7.66
N ASN A 96 -3.93 -18.87 8.90
CA ASN A 96 -4.98 -17.89 9.23
C ASN A 96 -4.54 -16.95 10.36
N LEU A 97 -3.33 -16.40 10.25
CA LEU A 97 -2.84 -15.41 11.20
C LEU A 97 -3.74 -14.17 11.14
N GLN A 98 -4.23 -13.73 12.30
CA GLN A 98 -5.11 -12.58 12.42
C GLN A 98 -4.33 -11.35 12.85
N PHE A 99 -4.48 -10.26 12.11
CA PHE A 99 -3.83 -8.99 12.43
C PHE A 99 -4.26 -8.49 13.81
N LYS A 100 -3.29 -8.04 14.62
CA LYS A 100 -3.54 -7.43 15.93
C LYS A 100 -3.19 -5.94 15.92
N GLU A 101 -1.93 -5.60 15.69
CA GLU A 101 -1.46 -4.20 15.69
C GLU A 101 -0.13 -4.05 14.94
N VAL A 102 0.13 -2.86 14.41
CA VAL A 102 1.44 -2.49 13.87
C VAL A 102 2.30 -1.96 15.02
N THR A 103 3.49 -2.52 15.21
CA THR A 103 4.39 -2.17 16.32
C THR A 103 5.56 -1.29 15.90
N LYS A 104 5.99 -1.41 14.64
CA LYS A 104 7.10 -0.63 14.09
C LYS A 104 6.97 -0.46 12.59
N VAL A 105 7.32 0.72 12.10
CA VAL A 105 7.38 1.01 10.67
C VAL A 105 8.70 1.72 10.38
N ASN A 106 9.44 1.20 9.42
CA ASN A 106 10.47 1.98 8.73
C ASN A 106 10.02 2.22 7.30
N SER A 107 10.48 3.30 6.69
CA SER A 107 10.21 3.60 5.29
C SER A 107 11.47 4.02 4.55
N GLN A 108 11.43 3.87 3.24
CA GLN A 108 12.51 4.29 2.36
C GLN A 108 11.88 4.89 1.11
N ILE A 109 12.33 6.09 0.78
CA ILE A 109 12.01 6.72 -0.49
C ILE A 109 13.25 6.65 -1.39
N CYS A 110 13.12 5.92 -2.49
CA CYS A 110 14.07 5.97 -3.60
C CYS A 110 13.33 6.55 -4.81
N SER A 111 12.96 5.71 -5.77
CA SER A 111 12.04 6.08 -6.87
C SER A 111 10.56 5.88 -6.52
N ILE A 112 10.29 5.00 -5.55
CA ILE A 112 8.97 4.62 -5.05
C ILE A 112 9.06 4.43 -3.54
N LEU A 113 7.93 4.55 -2.85
CA LEU A 113 7.89 4.50 -1.38
C LEU A 113 7.77 3.07 -0.90
N THR A 114 8.74 2.61 -0.13
CA THR A 114 8.76 1.25 0.45
C THR A 114 8.63 1.33 1.96
N PHE A 115 7.77 0.47 2.51
CA PHE A 115 7.53 0.33 3.94
C PHE A 115 8.03 -1.02 4.42
N TYR A 116 8.77 -1.01 5.53
CA TYR A 116 9.22 -2.18 6.28
C TYR A 116 8.42 -2.22 7.57
N ILE A 117 7.38 -3.05 7.59
CA ILE A 117 6.36 -3.05 8.65
C ILE A 117 6.59 -4.26 9.54
N THR A 118 6.71 -4.02 10.84
CA THR A 118 6.62 -5.06 11.88
C THR A 118 5.27 -4.94 12.57
N LEU A 119 4.56 -6.06 12.69
CA LEU A 119 3.24 -6.15 13.30
C LEU A 119 3.13 -7.37 14.20
N GLU A 120 2.16 -7.36 15.10
CA GLU A 120 1.73 -8.54 15.83
C GLU A 120 0.53 -9.18 15.15
N ALA A 121 0.53 -10.51 15.08
CA ALA A 121 -0.60 -11.30 14.65
C ALA A 121 -0.88 -12.41 15.66
N THR A 122 -2.14 -12.83 15.78
CA THR A 122 -2.52 -13.97 16.62
C THR A 122 -2.79 -15.19 15.74
N ASP A 123 -2.33 -16.35 16.19
CA ASP A 123 -2.65 -17.62 15.55
C ASP A 123 -3.84 -18.30 16.25
N PRO A 124 -5.04 -18.31 15.65
CA PRO A 124 -6.23 -18.89 16.27
C PRO A 124 -6.15 -20.41 16.46
N PHE A 125 -5.25 -21.10 15.75
CA PHE A 125 -5.06 -22.54 15.88
C PHE A 125 -4.08 -22.93 16.99
N HIS A 126 -3.27 -21.99 17.46
CA HIS A 126 -2.25 -22.18 18.49
C HIS A 126 -2.57 -21.34 19.75
N ASP A 127 -3.76 -21.54 20.33
CA ASP A 127 -4.20 -20.87 21.57
C ASP A 127 -4.10 -19.33 21.52
N ASN A 128 -4.37 -18.74 20.36
CA ASN A 128 -4.20 -17.30 20.10
C ASN A 128 -2.78 -16.79 20.39
N SER A 129 -1.76 -17.65 20.20
CA SER A 129 -0.36 -17.25 20.38
C SER A 129 -0.03 -16.03 19.53
N VAL A 130 0.64 -15.06 20.13
CA VAL A 130 1.07 -13.84 19.43
C VAL A 130 2.39 -14.13 18.72
N VAL A 131 2.43 -13.83 17.42
CA VAL A 131 3.62 -13.91 16.59
C VAL A 131 4.00 -12.51 16.10
N THR A 132 5.30 -12.21 16.10
CA THR A 132 5.82 -11.03 15.44
C THR A 132 6.00 -11.32 13.96
N PHE A 133 5.34 -10.52 13.13
CA PHE A 133 5.35 -10.66 11.67
C PHE A 133 6.00 -9.44 11.03
N GLN A 134 6.68 -9.66 9.91
CA GLN A 134 7.40 -8.65 9.15
C GLN A 134 6.97 -8.70 7.69
N THR A 135 6.62 -7.53 7.14
CA THR A 135 6.31 -7.39 5.73
C THR A 135 6.91 -6.15 5.09
N THR A 136 7.44 -6.31 3.88
CA THR A 136 7.89 -5.22 3.04
C THR A 136 6.86 -4.97 1.94
N VAL A 137 6.35 -3.74 1.89
CA VAL A 137 5.32 -3.33 0.92
C VAL A 137 5.78 -2.07 0.22
N THR A 138 5.74 -2.08 -1.10
CA THR A 138 6.10 -0.94 -1.93
C THR A 138 4.86 -0.35 -2.58
N ASP A 139 4.61 0.92 -2.31
CA ASP A 139 3.64 1.75 -3.01
C ASP A 139 4.26 2.24 -4.32
N THR A 140 3.66 1.87 -5.44
CA THR A 140 4.27 2.00 -6.76
C THR A 140 3.47 2.89 -7.68
N VAL A 141 4.07 3.22 -8.82
CA VAL A 141 3.45 4.08 -9.83
C VAL A 141 2.10 3.53 -10.27
N LEU A 142 1.10 4.41 -10.32
CA LEU A 142 -0.22 4.06 -10.82
C LEU A 142 -0.13 3.64 -12.28
N LYS A 143 -0.70 2.48 -12.56
CA LYS A 143 -0.83 1.89 -13.90
C LYS A 143 -2.21 1.30 -14.06
N HIS A 144 -2.58 0.97 -15.29
CA HIS A 144 -3.76 0.15 -15.55
C HIS A 144 -5.06 0.74 -14.98
N GLN A 145 -5.20 2.07 -14.97
CA GLN A 145 -6.32 2.80 -14.36
C GLN A 145 -6.54 2.55 -12.86
N ALA A 146 -5.60 1.90 -12.18
CA ALA A 146 -5.63 1.74 -10.73
C ALA A 146 -5.48 3.10 -10.05
N ARG A 147 -6.17 3.25 -8.92
CA ARG A 147 -6.04 4.39 -8.00
C ARG A 147 -5.13 4.09 -6.82
N LEU A 148 -4.86 2.82 -6.57
CA LEU A 148 -3.84 2.37 -5.63
C LEU A 148 -3.22 1.09 -6.17
N ARG A 149 -1.89 1.02 -6.12
CA ARG A 149 -1.11 -0.12 -6.58
C ARG A 149 0.04 -0.37 -5.64
N ILE A 150 0.06 -1.55 -5.03
CA ILE A 150 1.12 -1.94 -4.09
C ILE A 150 1.59 -3.35 -4.42
N PHE A 151 2.82 -3.66 -4.03
CA PHE A 151 3.31 -5.04 -4.07
C PHE A 151 4.17 -5.38 -2.86
N THR A 152 4.12 -6.64 -2.46
CA THR A 152 4.90 -7.20 -1.35
C THR A 152 6.17 -7.85 -1.89
N THR A 153 7.27 -7.77 -1.15
CA THR A 153 8.54 -8.47 -1.48
C THR A 153 9.01 -9.40 -0.36
N THR A 154 8.57 -9.16 0.86
CA THR A 154 8.88 -9.98 2.04
C THR A 154 7.61 -10.09 2.85
N CYS A 155 7.21 -11.31 3.22
CA CYS A 155 6.09 -11.57 4.14
C CYS A 155 6.49 -12.76 5.00
N ARG A 156 6.85 -12.56 6.27
CA ARG A 156 7.41 -13.63 7.11
C ARG A 156 7.14 -13.42 8.59
N ILE A 157 7.16 -14.51 9.36
CA ILE A 157 7.33 -14.44 10.81
C ILE A 157 8.76 -13.98 11.10
N LYS A 158 8.93 -13.05 12.05
CA LYS A 158 10.23 -12.48 12.41
C LYS A 158 11.19 -13.61 12.83
N PRO A 159 12.41 -13.70 12.25
CA PRO A 159 13.39 -14.68 12.65
C PRO A 159 13.87 -14.44 14.09
N GLN A 160 14.14 -15.52 14.82
CA GLN A 160 14.66 -15.44 16.19
C GLN A 160 16.14 -15.02 16.24
N VAL A 161 16.89 -15.33 15.19
CA VAL A 161 18.31 -14.98 15.05
C VAL A 161 18.44 -13.89 13.98
N PRO A 162 19.09 -12.75 14.29
CA PRO A 162 19.36 -11.73 13.29
C PRO A 162 20.17 -12.28 12.11
N GLY A 163 19.86 -11.81 10.89
CA GLY A 163 20.54 -12.23 9.66
C GLY A 163 20.14 -13.61 9.12
N THR A 164 19.29 -14.38 9.81
CA THR A 164 18.85 -15.71 9.32
C THR A 164 17.48 -15.69 8.65
N GLY A 165 16.82 -14.54 8.58
CA GLY A 165 15.52 -14.45 7.93
C GLY A 165 15.68 -14.43 6.41
N GLU A 166 14.76 -15.08 5.71
CA GLU A 166 14.68 -15.04 4.25
C GLU A 166 14.61 -13.60 3.76
N LEU A 167 15.56 -13.20 2.92
CA LEU A 167 15.56 -11.90 2.27
C LEU A 167 14.52 -11.93 1.14
N GLY A 168 13.73 -10.86 1.02
CA GLY A 168 12.81 -10.71 -0.09
C GLY A 168 13.55 -10.74 -1.42
N SER A 169 13.03 -11.52 -2.38
CA SER A 169 13.54 -11.45 -3.74
C SER A 169 13.04 -10.19 -4.44
N ILE A 170 13.90 -9.60 -5.26
CA ILE A 170 13.50 -8.49 -6.12
C ILE A 170 12.57 -9.03 -7.20
N TRP A 171 11.44 -8.38 -7.37
CA TRP A 171 10.55 -8.57 -8.51
C TRP A 171 9.86 -7.27 -8.85
N TYR A 172 9.39 -7.18 -10.08
CA TYR A 172 8.62 -6.07 -10.57
C TYR A 172 7.36 -6.64 -11.23
N PRO A 173 6.16 -6.32 -10.70
CA PRO A 173 4.92 -6.84 -11.28
C PRO A 173 4.79 -6.59 -12.79
N ASP A 174 5.39 -5.50 -13.29
CA ASP A 174 5.42 -5.16 -14.71
C ASP A 174 6.21 -6.16 -15.59
N ASN A 175 7.21 -6.82 -15.02
CA ASN A 175 8.07 -7.76 -15.72
C ASN A 175 7.64 -9.20 -15.46
N ASP A 176 7.34 -9.54 -14.21
CA ASP A 176 7.31 -10.93 -13.74
C ASP A 176 5.91 -11.56 -13.71
N VAL A 177 4.85 -10.75 -13.78
CA VAL A 177 3.46 -11.25 -13.85
C VAL A 177 3.11 -11.75 -15.25
N ASP A 178 2.11 -12.63 -15.36
CA ASP A 178 1.57 -13.06 -16.66
C ASP A 178 1.07 -11.84 -17.49
N PRO A 179 1.46 -11.73 -18.77
CA PRO A 179 1.06 -10.63 -19.65
C PRO A 179 -0.45 -10.35 -19.72
N CYS A 180 -1.31 -11.35 -19.49
CA CYS A 180 -2.74 -11.16 -19.54
C CYS A 180 -3.31 -10.31 -18.40
N TYR A 181 -2.55 -10.10 -17.33
CA TYR A 181 -2.91 -9.21 -16.24
C TYR A 181 -2.23 -7.83 -16.34
N LYS A 182 -1.34 -7.61 -17.31
CA LYS A 182 -0.67 -6.31 -17.59
C LYS A 182 -1.52 -5.40 -18.48
N VAL A 183 -2.81 -5.35 -18.19
CA VAL A 183 -3.82 -4.60 -18.94
C VAL A 183 -4.59 -3.70 -17.99
N ASP A 184 -5.29 -2.69 -18.50
CA ASP A 184 -6.14 -1.83 -17.67
C ASP A 184 -7.09 -2.63 -16.79
N LEU A 185 -7.34 -2.16 -15.56
CA LEU A 185 -8.39 -2.70 -14.70
C LEU A 185 -9.70 -2.66 -15.49
N PRO A 186 -10.48 -3.76 -15.48
CA PRO A 186 -11.74 -3.80 -16.20
C PRO A 186 -12.70 -2.75 -15.64
N ASN A 187 -13.67 -2.34 -16.45
CA ASN A 187 -14.79 -1.56 -15.96
C ASN A 187 -15.68 -2.42 -15.06
N TRP A 188 -16.52 -1.75 -14.26
CA TRP A 188 -17.57 -2.44 -13.51
C TRP A 188 -18.49 -3.22 -14.48
N LEU A 189 -18.92 -4.40 -14.04
CA LEU A 189 -19.75 -5.30 -14.82
C LEU A 189 -21.09 -4.65 -15.15
N GLN A 190 -21.50 -4.73 -16.42
CA GLN A 190 -22.87 -4.43 -16.83
C GLN A 190 -23.77 -5.62 -16.50
N ASP A 191 -25.07 -5.38 -16.32
CA ASP A 191 -26.02 -6.40 -15.86
C ASP A 191 -26.13 -7.62 -16.80
N ASP A 192 -25.81 -7.43 -18.08
CA ASP A 192 -25.83 -8.47 -19.11
C ASP A 192 -24.55 -9.33 -19.17
N ALA A 193 -23.44 -8.88 -18.57
CA ALA A 193 -22.16 -9.58 -18.55
C ALA A 193 -22.23 -10.96 -17.85
N LEU A 194 -23.27 -11.19 -17.04
CA LEU A 194 -23.50 -12.44 -16.32
C LEU A 194 -24.48 -13.40 -17.05
N SER A 195 -24.95 -13.03 -18.25
CA SER A 195 -26.03 -13.73 -18.96
C SER A 195 -25.59 -14.49 -20.23
N GLY A 196 -24.33 -14.33 -20.67
CA GLY A 196 -23.79 -14.98 -21.88
C GLY A 196 -22.72 -16.07 -21.60
N ASP A 197 -22.03 -16.52 -22.65
CA ASP A 197 -20.92 -17.52 -22.56
C ASP A 197 -19.77 -17.06 -21.64
N ASP A 198 -19.59 -15.75 -21.50
CA ASP A 198 -18.62 -15.14 -20.58
C ASP A 198 -18.91 -15.42 -19.09
N LYS A 199 -20.13 -15.86 -18.74
CA LYS A 199 -20.49 -16.28 -17.37
C LYS A 199 -19.57 -17.38 -16.84
N LEU A 200 -19.04 -18.24 -17.72
CA LEU A 200 -18.13 -19.31 -17.33
C LEU A 200 -16.82 -18.80 -16.70
N GLN A 201 -16.46 -17.53 -16.93
CA GLN A 201 -15.27 -16.91 -16.38
C GLN A 201 -15.48 -16.28 -14.99
N PHE A 202 -16.74 -16.12 -14.56
CA PHE A 202 -17.08 -15.45 -13.31
C PHE A 202 -17.61 -16.45 -12.28
N TYR A 203 -17.05 -16.37 -11.08
CA TYR A 203 -17.55 -17.09 -9.92
C TYR A 203 -18.19 -16.14 -8.91
N GLU A 204 -19.46 -16.36 -8.61
CA GLU A 204 -20.14 -15.67 -7.52
C GLU A 204 -19.88 -16.37 -6.20
N VAL A 205 -19.27 -15.63 -5.27
CA VAL A 205 -18.92 -16.12 -3.93
C VAL A 205 -20.18 -16.25 -3.10
N ARG A 206 -20.37 -17.41 -2.47
CA ARG A 206 -21.54 -17.69 -1.64
C ARG A 206 -21.37 -17.12 -0.24
N ASP A 207 -22.48 -16.89 0.46
CA ASP A 207 -22.48 -16.32 1.83
C ASP A 207 -21.65 -17.11 2.84
N TRP A 208 -21.62 -18.44 2.75
CA TRP A 208 -20.82 -19.27 3.65
C TRP A 208 -19.32 -19.17 3.32
N GLU A 209 -18.95 -19.03 2.05
CA GLU A 209 -17.56 -18.78 1.64
C GLU A 209 -17.11 -17.40 2.09
N LEU A 210 -17.99 -16.39 2.04
CA LEU A 210 -17.70 -15.05 2.58
C LEU A 210 -17.38 -15.10 4.08
N LYS A 211 -18.10 -15.94 4.85
CA LYS A 211 -17.83 -16.14 6.28
C LYS A 211 -16.49 -16.82 6.54
N GLU A 212 -16.12 -17.79 5.70
CA GLU A 212 -14.84 -18.50 5.80
C GLU A 212 -13.66 -17.67 5.27
N ASN A 213 -13.91 -16.73 4.36
CA ASN A 213 -12.90 -15.92 3.68
C ASN A 213 -13.02 -14.44 4.08
N GLN A 214 -12.87 -14.17 5.37
CA GLN A 214 -12.96 -12.81 5.92
C GLN A 214 -11.92 -11.85 5.32
N TRP A 215 -10.85 -12.36 4.72
CA TRP A 215 -9.89 -11.56 3.95
C TRP A 215 -10.53 -10.83 2.75
N LEU A 216 -11.71 -11.23 2.26
CA LEU A 216 -12.42 -10.47 1.23
C LEU A 216 -12.85 -9.07 1.71
N TYR A 217 -13.02 -8.88 3.02
CA TYR A 217 -13.25 -7.56 3.60
C TYR A 217 -12.01 -6.67 3.55
N LEU A 218 -10.80 -7.25 3.55
CA LEU A 218 -9.57 -6.49 3.29
C LEU A 218 -9.55 -5.93 1.87
N TYR A 219 -10.14 -6.62 0.89
CA TYR A 219 -10.21 -6.10 -0.49
C TYR A 219 -11.23 -4.96 -0.62
N ALA A 220 -12.33 -5.01 0.13
CA ALA A 220 -13.23 -3.86 0.26
C ALA A 220 -12.53 -2.67 0.95
N GLU A 221 -11.76 -2.94 2.03
CA GLU A 221 -10.95 -1.93 2.73
C GLU A 221 -9.95 -1.27 1.78
N PHE A 222 -9.18 -2.09 1.06
CA PHE A 222 -8.18 -1.66 0.10
C PHE A 222 -8.80 -0.85 -1.05
N ALA A 223 -9.94 -1.29 -1.59
CA ALA A 223 -10.66 -0.53 -2.61
C ALA A 223 -11.13 0.82 -2.09
N LEU A 224 -11.78 0.87 -0.92
CA LEU A 224 -12.28 2.13 -0.38
C LEU A 224 -11.13 3.10 -0.03
N PHE A 225 -10.03 2.56 0.51
CA PHE A 225 -8.82 3.33 0.79
C PHE A 225 -8.30 4.07 -0.45
N SER A 226 -8.34 3.43 -1.63
CA SER A 226 -7.96 4.08 -2.90
C SER A 226 -8.83 5.26 -3.34
N HIS A 227 -9.94 5.52 -2.65
CA HIS A 227 -10.82 6.65 -2.94
C HIS A 227 -10.65 7.80 -1.94
N TRP A 228 -10.36 7.51 -0.67
CA TRP A 228 -10.27 8.53 0.39
C TRP A 228 -8.86 8.78 0.92
N GLU A 229 -7.97 7.79 0.89
CA GLU A 229 -6.59 7.87 1.42
C GLU A 229 -6.52 8.30 2.91
N ASP A 230 -7.56 8.00 3.69
CA ASP A 230 -7.74 8.46 5.07
C ASP A 230 -8.24 7.34 5.99
N ASP A 231 -8.36 7.63 7.29
CA ASP A 231 -8.86 6.69 8.32
C ASP A 231 -10.25 6.14 7.96
N LEU A 232 -10.31 4.82 7.74
CA LEU A 232 -11.53 4.11 7.40
C LEU A 232 -12.35 3.65 8.61
N SER A 233 -11.91 3.94 9.84
CA SER A 233 -12.54 3.47 11.09
C SER A 233 -14.02 3.82 11.18
N ALA A 234 -14.41 5.02 10.72
CA ALA A 234 -15.78 5.49 10.69
C ALA A 234 -16.69 4.68 9.74
N TYR A 235 -16.09 4.03 8.75
CA TYR A 235 -16.76 3.34 7.65
C TYR A 235 -16.78 1.82 7.81
N MET A 236 -16.18 1.32 8.89
CA MET A 236 -16.07 -0.09 9.24
C MET A 236 -17.07 -0.53 10.33
N PRO A 237 -17.55 -1.79 10.32
CA PRO A 237 -17.31 -2.81 9.30
C PRO A 237 -18.19 -2.61 8.05
N PHE A 238 -17.75 -3.17 6.92
CA PHE A 238 -18.54 -3.18 5.68
C PHE A 238 -19.68 -4.22 5.72
N GLU A 239 -20.80 -3.88 5.10
CA GLU A 239 -21.82 -4.86 4.73
C GLU A 239 -21.54 -5.33 3.31
N MET A 240 -20.90 -6.50 3.17
CA MET A 240 -20.61 -7.11 1.87
C MET A 240 -21.91 -7.53 1.19
N ARG A 241 -22.17 -7.05 -0.04
CA ARG A 241 -23.38 -7.36 -0.81
C ARG A 241 -23.14 -8.47 -1.81
N LYS A 242 -22.09 -8.33 -2.61
CA LYS A 242 -21.80 -9.24 -3.72
C LYS A 242 -20.30 -9.26 -3.99
N VAL A 243 -19.76 -10.47 -4.19
CA VAL A 243 -18.39 -10.66 -4.65
C VAL A 243 -18.39 -11.58 -5.86
N LEU A 244 -17.80 -11.11 -6.95
CA LEU A 244 -17.54 -11.90 -8.15
C LEU A 244 -16.03 -12.03 -8.33
N VAL A 245 -15.59 -13.21 -8.73
CA VAL A 245 -14.18 -13.53 -8.98
C VAL A 245 -14.02 -13.95 -10.42
N GLN A 246 -13.11 -13.29 -11.12
CA GLN A 246 -12.68 -13.67 -12.47
C GLN A 246 -11.25 -14.17 -12.42
N THR A 247 -11.03 -15.40 -12.89
CA THR A 247 -9.70 -16.01 -12.93
C THR A 247 -9.63 -17.02 -14.07
N LYS A 248 -8.41 -17.24 -14.59
CA LYS A 248 -8.12 -18.29 -15.56
C LYS A 248 -7.70 -19.60 -14.90
N GLU A 249 -7.47 -19.58 -13.59
CA GLU A 249 -7.04 -20.72 -12.80
C GLU A 249 -8.26 -21.47 -12.24
N ASP A 250 -8.16 -22.79 -12.12
CA ASP A 250 -9.27 -23.62 -11.61
C ASP A 250 -9.66 -23.28 -10.16
N MET A 251 -8.72 -22.72 -9.38
CA MET A 251 -8.83 -22.50 -7.95
C MET A 251 -9.46 -21.17 -7.52
N LYS A 252 -10.48 -20.64 -8.22
CA LYS A 252 -11.35 -19.49 -7.83
C LYS A 252 -10.79 -18.53 -6.75
N LEU A 253 -11.15 -18.72 -5.47
CA LEU A 253 -10.74 -17.83 -4.35
C LEU A 253 -9.25 -17.96 -3.96
N LYS A 254 -8.67 -19.15 -4.18
CA LYS A 254 -7.28 -19.48 -3.86
C LYS A 254 -6.34 -19.26 -5.05
N SER A 255 -6.86 -18.89 -6.23
CA SER A 255 -6.06 -18.62 -7.42
C SER A 255 -5.01 -17.56 -7.14
N GLY A 256 -3.78 -17.75 -7.62
CA GLY A 256 -2.73 -16.75 -7.47
C GLY A 256 -3.15 -15.43 -8.13
N ASN A 257 -3.62 -15.52 -9.38
CA ASN A 257 -4.03 -14.37 -10.17
C ASN A 257 -5.55 -14.33 -10.37
N ALA A 258 -6.17 -13.23 -9.95
CA ALA A 258 -7.62 -13.06 -10.05
C ALA A 258 -8.03 -11.59 -9.99
N VAL A 259 -9.18 -11.29 -10.59
CA VAL A 259 -9.87 -9.99 -10.45
C VAL A 259 -11.12 -10.20 -9.61
N PHE A 260 -11.25 -9.37 -8.58
CA PHE A 260 -12.34 -9.39 -7.62
C PHE A 260 -13.20 -8.15 -7.84
N TYR A 261 -14.49 -8.35 -8.06
CA TYR A 261 -15.50 -7.31 -8.13
C TYR A 261 -16.31 -7.34 -6.86
N LEU A 262 -16.25 -6.28 -6.06
CA LEU A 262 -16.86 -6.18 -4.75
C LEU A 262 -17.93 -5.10 -4.78
N SER A 263 -19.14 -5.44 -4.37
CA SER A 263 -20.18 -4.48 -4.01
C SER A 263 -20.40 -4.59 -2.50
N PHE A 264 -20.32 -3.45 -1.82
CA PHE A 264 -20.40 -3.39 -0.37
C PHE A 264 -20.94 -2.03 0.08
N LYS A 265 -21.52 -1.99 1.27
CA LYS A 265 -21.98 -0.75 1.88
C LYS A 265 -21.08 -0.38 3.05
N ALA A 266 -20.59 0.85 3.06
CA ALA A 266 -19.81 1.37 4.17
C ALA A 266 -20.72 1.65 5.38
N ARG A 267 -20.24 1.45 6.61
CA ARG A 267 -21.03 1.74 7.80
C ARG A 267 -21.43 3.21 7.82
N GLY A 268 -22.74 3.47 7.89
CA GLY A 268 -23.26 4.84 7.86
C GLY A 268 -22.94 5.62 6.58
N GLY A 269 -22.40 4.95 5.56
CA GLY A 269 -21.92 5.55 4.33
C GLY A 269 -22.67 5.05 3.09
N PRO A 270 -22.18 5.44 1.90
CA PRO A 270 -22.79 5.11 0.64
C PRO A 270 -22.58 3.63 0.25
N GLU A 271 -23.29 3.20 -0.77
CA GLU A 271 -22.95 1.96 -1.48
C GLU A 271 -21.69 2.18 -2.33
N CYS A 272 -20.81 1.20 -2.30
CA CYS A 272 -19.51 1.23 -2.93
C CYS A 272 -19.35 0.03 -3.85
N ARG A 273 -18.61 0.27 -4.94
CA ARG A 273 -18.19 -0.75 -5.89
C ARG A 273 -16.68 -0.67 -6.04
N GLY A 274 -16.00 -1.78 -5.85
CA GLY A 274 -14.54 -1.88 -5.91
C GLY A 274 -14.11 -2.99 -6.85
N ILE A 275 -13.06 -2.76 -7.63
CA ILE A 275 -12.37 -3.80 -8.38
C ILE A 275 -10.97 -3.91 -7.82
N VAL A 276 -10.59 -5.12 -7.39
CA VAL A 276 -9.24 -5.44 -6.92
C VAL A 276 -8.67 -6.53 -7.81
N ARG A 277 -7.53 -6.29 -8.45
CA ARG A 277 -6.77 -7.33 -9.13
C ARG A 277 -5.63 -7.77 -8.22
N ARG A 278 -5.57 -9.07 -7.94
CA ARG A 278 -4.43 -9.75 -7.30
C ARG A 278 -3.60 -10.44 -8.36
N THR A 279 -2.29 -10.25 -8.31
CA THR A 279 -1.32 -10.98 -9.14
C THR A 279 -0.10 -11.43 -8.36
N THR A 280 0.58 -12.46 -8.85
CA THR A 280 1.80 -13.05 -8.28
C THR A 280 2.64 -13.70 -9.39
N ASP A 281 3.96 -13.78 -9.19
CA ASP A 281 4.88 -14.57 -10.01
C ASP A 281 5.04 -16.01 -9.47
N GLY A 282 4.29 -16.37 -8.42
CA GLY A 282 4.33 -17.67 -7.75
C GLY A 282 5.46 -17.84 -6.73
N ARG A 283 6.29 -16.80 -6.51
CA ARG A 283 7.34 -16.84 -5.50
C ARG A 283 6.83 -16.43 -4.12
N PRO A 284 7.46 -16.92 -3.04
CA PRO A 284 7.09 -16.55 -1.68
C PRO A 284 7.11 -15.05 -1.42
N GLY A 285 6.09 -14.55 -0.72
CA GLY A 285 5.97 -13.14 -0.35
C GLY A 285 5.73 -12.16 -1.51
N HIS A 286 5.55 -12.65 -2.75
CA HIS A 286 5.33 -11.82 -3.93
C HIS A 286 3.84 -11.75 -4.29
N MET A 287 3.21 -10.63 -3.94
CA MET A 287 1.82 -10.35 -4.32
C MET A 287 1.68 -8.86 -4.69
N CYS A 288 1.02 -8.59 -5.81
CA CYS A 288 0.67 -7.24 -6.24
C CYS A 288 -0.85 -7.06 -6.18
N LEU A 289 -1.29 -5.95 -5.59
CA LEU A 289 -2.69 -5.54 -5.56
C LEU A 289 -2.86 -4.22 -6.32
N GLU A 290 -3.80 -4.21 -7.24
CA GLU A 290 -4.25 -3.05 -7.99
C GLU A 290 -5.72 -2.83 -7.72
N THR A 291 -6.14 -1.59 -7.46
CA THR A 291 -7.55 -1.35 -7.17
C THR A 291 -8.09 -0.05 -7.73
N ARG A 292 -9.40 -0.02 -7.92
CA ARG A 292 -10.19 1.16 -8.21
C ARG A 292 -11.55 1.05 -7.53
N CYS A 293 -12.02 2.16 -6.95
CA CYS A 293 -13.29 2.22 -6.26
C CYS A 293 -14.17 3.38 -6.75
N TRP A 294 -15.48 3.11 -6.76
CA TRP A 294 -16.55 4.04 -7.08
C TRP A 294 -17.54 4.10 -5.92
N ILE A 295 -18.04 5.31 -5.66
CA ILE A 295 -19.07 5.58 -4.68
C ILE A 295 -20.37 5.85 -5.45
N ASP A 296 -21.41 5.08 -5.14
CA ASP A 296 -22.74 5.28 -5.70
C ASP A 296 -23.40 6.47 -4.98
N LYS A 297 -23.93 7.41 -5.76
CA LYS A 297 -24.53 8.66 -5.26
C LYS A 297 -26.04 8.52 -5.08
#